data_AF-A0A2Z2NKX3-F1
#
_entry.id   AF-A0A2Z2NKX3-F1
#
_cell.length_a   1.000
_cell.length_b   1.000
_cell.length_c   1.000
_cell.angle_alpha   90.00
_cell.angle_beta   90.00
_cell.angle_gamma   90.00
#
_symmetry.space_group_name_H-M   'P 1'
#
loop_
_entity.id
_entity.type
_entity.pdbx_description
1 polymer ?
#
loop_
_entity_poly.entity_id
_entity_poly.type
_entity_poly.pdbx_seq_one_letter_code
_entity_poly.pdbx_strand_id
1 'polypeptide(L)'
;MTRKAATEANLARPEIEATPAILSGMQPAYRHRRTGESHLSQSTPGVPDSVYAFIGLPDEWIVERDSDGEPLALHPDIIAGYWRDAKFIALGQLTQMPLDA
;
A
#
# COMPACT_ATOMS: atom_id res chain seq x y z
N MET A 1 -52.76 -2.20 -18.45
CA MET A 1 -51.91 -1.36 -17.58
C MET A 1 -50.93 -2.29 -16.88
N THR A 2 -49.73 -2.52 -17.43
CA THR A 2 -48.46 -1.82 -17.08
C THR A 2 -48.14 -2.02 -15.59
N ARG A 3 -47.09 -2.76 -15.18
CA ARG A 3 -45.67 -2.46 -15.43
C ARG A 3 -44.77 -3.71 -15.40
N LYS A 4 -43.90 -3.80 -16.42
CA LYS A 4 -42.55 -4.40 -16.37
C LYS A 4 -41.69 -3.62 -15.35
N ALA A 5 -40.83 -4.32 -14.62
CA ALA A 5 -39.48 -3.90 -14.17
C ALA A 5 -39.04 -4.86 -13.05
N ALA A 6 -37.80 -5.25 -12.88
CA ALA A 6 -36.63 -5.32 -13.74
C ALA A 6 -35.70 -6.30 -13.01
N THR A 7 -35.15 -7.28 -13.73
CA THR A 7 -34.09 -8.15 -13.20
C THR A 7 -32.88 -7.26 -12.93
N GLU A 8 -32.60 -7.00 -11.65
CA GLU A 8 -31.34 -6.37 -11.27
C GLU A 8 -30.23 -7.38 -11.53
N ALA A 9 -29.55 -7.18 -12.66
CA ALA A 9 -28.29 -7.81 -12.95
C ALA A 9 -27.31 -7.43 -11.84
N ASN A 10 -27.03 -8.40 -10.97
CA ASN A 10 -25.95 -8.34 -10.00
C ASN A 10 -24.63 -8.26 -10.79
N LEU A 11 -24.22 -7.04 -11.12
CA LEU A 11 -22.95 -6.77 -11.77
C LEU A 11 -21.87 -7.04 -10.73
N ALA A 12 -21.40 -8.29 -10.70
CA ALA A 12 -20.24 -8.70 -9.95
C ALA A 12 -19.10 -7.74 -10.30
N ARG A 13 -18.83 -6.81 -9.38
CA ARG A 13 -17.63 -5.99 -9.41
C ARG A 13 -16.48 -7.00 -9.43
N PRO A 14 -15.57 -6.99 -10.42
CA PRO A 14 -14.40 -7.85 -10.33
C PRO A 14 -13.64 -7.40 -9.09
N GLU A 15 -13.69 -8.21 -8.04
CA GLU A 15 -12.65 -8.21 -7.03
C GLU A 15 -11.38 -8.54 -7.80
N ILE A 16 -10.58 -7.50 -8.04
CA ILE A 16 -9.22 -7.71 -8.54
C ILE A 16 -8.47 -8.33 -7.37
N GLU A 17 -8.63 -9.65 -7.18
CA GLU A 17 -7.61 -10.45 -6.51
C GLU A 17 -6.36 -10.27 -7.37
N ALA A 18 -5.51 -9.32 -6.97
CA ALA A 18 -4.15 -9.26 -7.48
C ALA A 18 -3.60 -10.67 -7.25
N THR A 19 -3.39 -11.42 -8.33
CA THR A 19 -2.99 -12.82 -8.22
C THR A 19 -1.72 -12.87 -7.37
N PRO A 20 -1.65 -13.73 -6.33
CA PRO A 20 -0.53 -13.77 -5.38
C PRO A 20 0.86 -13.84 -6.03
N ALA A 21 0.93 -14.32 -7.29
CA ALA A 21 2.15 -14.36 -8.08
C ALA A 21 2.73 -12.96 -8.43
N ILE A 22 1.90 -11.95 -8.71
CA ILE A 22 2.38 -10.62 -9.15
C ILE A 22 3.10 -9.90 -8.00
N LEU A 23 2.60 -10.07 -6.77
CA LEU A 23 3.17 -9.47 -5.56
C LEU A 23 4.27 -10.34 -4.92
N SER A 24 4.61 -11.48 -5.53
CA SER A 24 5.68 -12.33 -5.04
C SER A 24 7.00 -11.55 -4.98
N GLY A 25 7.69 -11.61 -3.83
CA GLY A 25 8.93 -10.88 -3.59
C GLY A 25 8.76 -9.36 -3.40
N MET A 26 7.53 -8.83 -3.41
CA MET A 26 7.27 -7.44 -3.07
C MET A 26 7.11 -7.29 -1.56
N GLN A 27 7.82 -6.33 -0.97
CA GLN A 27 7.72 -5.99 0.45
C GLN A 27 7.08 -4.61 0.60
N PRO A 28 6.00 -4.43 1.37
CA PRO A 28 5.44 -3.11 1.64
C PRO A 28 6.50 -2.15 2.17
N ALA A 29 6.48 -0.92 1.67
CA ALA A 29 7.47 0.08 1.97
C ALA A 29 6.90 1.50 1.85
N TYR A 30 7.60 2.44 2.47
CA TYR A 30 7.37 3.87 2.36
C TYR A 30 8.59 4.56 1.81
N ARG A 31 8.38 5.66 1.09
CA ARG A 31 9.46 6.50 0.59
C ARG A 31 9.15 7.96 0.81
N HIS A 32 10.11 8.71 1.32
CA HIS A 32 10.05 10.16 1.35
C HIS A 32 10.36 10.70 -0.06
N ARG A 33 9.39 11.37 -0.68
CA ARG A 33 9.49 11.84 -2.07
C ARG A 33 10.65 12.81 -2.31
N ARG A 34 10.90 13.72 -1.36
CA ARG A 34 11.95 14.73 -1.47
C ARG A 34 13.37 14.17 -1.32
N THR A 35 13.60 13.28 -0.35
CA THR A 35 14.95 12.76 -0.05
C THR A 35 15.26 11.47 -0.78
N GLY A 36 14.23 10.71 -1.18
CA GLY A 36 14.37 9.37 -1.74
C GLY A 36 14.60 8.27 -0.71
N GLU A 37 14.76 8.62 0.57
CA GLU A 37 14.90 7.67 1.66
C GLU A 37 13.68 6.75 1.73
N SER A 38 13.92 5.45 1.94
CA SER A 38 12.88 4.41 1.93
C SER A 38 13.03 3.50 3.14
N HIS A 39 11.90 3.10 3.72
CA HIS A 39 11.83 2.17 4.84
C HIS A 39 10.79 1.10 4.54
N LEU A 40 11.10 -0.16 4.86
CA LEU A 40 10.12 -1.24 4.80
C LEU A 40 9.06 -1.02 5.88
N SER A 41 7.83 -1.45 5.61
CA SER A 41 6.83 -1.64 6.66
C SER A 41 7.29 -2.74 7.61
N GLN A 42 7.02 -2.57 8.89
CA GLN A 42 7.48 -3.48 9.93
C GLN A 42 6.35 -3.82 10.90
N SER A 43 6.42 -5.02 11.47
CA SER A 43 5.50 -5.47 12.52
C SER A 43 6.01 -5.08 13.90
N THR A 44 7.34 -5.12 14.04
CA THR A 44 8.11 -4.60 15.17
C THR A 44 9.44 -4.07 14.62
N PRO A 45 10.13 -3.15 15.31
CA PRO A 45 11.38 -2.56 14.81
C PRO A 45 12.39 -3.61 14.31
N GLY A 46 12.76 -3.51 13.04
CA GLY A 46 13.69 -4.41 12.36
C GLY A 46 13.07 -5.66 11.74
N VAL A 47 11.77 -5.92 11.90
CA VAL A 47 11.08 -7.10 11.34
C VAL A 47 10.11 -6.66 10.24
N PRO A 48 10.42 -6.91 8.96
CA PRO A 48 9.53 -6.57 7.85
C PRO A 48 8.15 -7.23 7.97
N ASP A 49 7.12 -6.55 7.49
CA ASP A 49 5.73 -7.03 7.50
C ASP A 49 5.10 -7.01 6.10
N SER A 50 4.12 -7.89 5.91
CA SER A 50 3.30 -8.04 4.72
C SER A 50 2.17 -7.01 4.61
N VAL A 51 1.91 -6.26 5.67
CA VAL A 51 0.91 -5.18 5.71
C VAL A 51 1.56 -3.81 5.90
N TYR A 52 0.86 -2.75 5.51
CA TYR A 52 1.28 -1.37 5.74
C TYR A 52 1.00 -0.96 7.18
N ALA A 53 2.06 -0.81 7.98
CA ALA A 53 2.07 -0.27 9.33
C ALA A 53 3.05 0.91 9.39
N PHE A 54 2.95 1.76 10.40
CA PHE A 54 3.87 2.89 10.60
C PHE A 54 5.01 2.57 11.58
N ILE A 55 5.06 1.34 12.07
CA ILE A 55 6.07 0.87 13.01
C ILE A 55 7.45 0.89 12.32
N GLY A 56 8.46 1.37 13.05
CA GLY A 56 9.84 1.42 12.58
C GLY A 56 10.14 2.51 11.54
N LEU A 57 9.17 3.39 11.26
CA LEU A 57 9.42 4.59 10.45
C LEU A 57 10.16 5.66 11.26
N PRO A 58 10.94 6.53 10.61
CA PRO A 58 11.55 7.68 11.26
C PRO A 58 10.51 8.56 11.95
N ASP A 59 10.81 9.01 13.16
CA ASP A 59 9.89 9.78 13.99
C ASP A 59 9.50 11.11 13.32
N GLU A 60 10.43 11.72 12.57
CA GLU A 60 10.21 12.93 11.80
C GLU A 60 9.25 12.76 10.62
N TRP A 61 8.94 11.52 10.21
CA TRP A 61 7.94 11.24 9.19
C TRP A 61 6.52 11.21 9.77
N ILE A 62 6.37 11.06 11.08
CA ILE A 62 5.07 11.00 11.76
C ILE A 62 4.60 12.42 12.07
N VAL A 63 3.43 12.81 11.58
CA VAL A 63 2.86 14.16 11.83
C VAL A 63 1.75 14.15 12.88
N GLU A 64 1.18 12.97 13.16
CA GLU A 64 0.14 12.80 14.16
C GLU A 64 0.28 11.45 14.85
N ARG A 65 0.04 11.45 16.16
CA ARG A 65 0.00 10.27 17.02
C ARG A 65 -1.28 10.28 17.85
N ASP A 66 -1.74 9.10 18.25
CA ASP A 66 -2.87 8.98 19.16
C ASP A 66 -2.47 9.30 20.63
N SER A 67 -3.41 9.10 21.55
CA SER A 67 -3.19 9.33 22.98
C SER A 67 -2.19 8.38 23.63
N ASP A 68 -1.97 7.20 23.04
CA ASP A 68 -1.02 6.18 23.52
C ASP A 68 0.37 6.36 22.87
N GLY A 69 0.50 7.30 21.92
CA GLY A 69 1.73 7.63 21.21
C GLY A 69 1.92 6.84 19.92
N GLU A 70 0.92 6.05 19.51
CA GLU A 70 0.98 5.26 18.28
C GLU A 70 0.81 6.18 17.05
N PRO A 71 1.59 5.98 15.98
CA PRO A 71 1.49 6.81 14.78
C PRO A 71 0.11 6.70 14.09
N LEU A 72 -0.51 7.85 13.79
CA LEU A 72 -1.79 7.92 13.08
C LEU A 72 -1.67 8.50 11.66
N ALA A 73 -0.71 9.39 11.42
CA ALA A 73 -0.54 10.00 10.11
C ALA A 73 0.93 10.28 9.78
N LEU A 74 1.25 10.18 8.49
CA LEU A 74 2.56 10.49 7.94
C LEU A 74 2.58 11.87 7.27
N HIS A 75 3.77 12.45 7.19
CA HIS A 75 4.02 13.66 6.42
C HIS A 75 3.57 13.45 4.96
N PRO A 76 2.93 14.44 4.30
CA PRO A 76 2.34 14.28 2.96
C PRO A 76 3.34 13.95 1.85
N ASP A 77 4.63 14.15 2.08
CA ASP A 77 5.69 13.72 1.16
C ASP A 77 6.05 12.23 1.28
N ILE A 78 5.50 11.50 2.25
CA ILE A 78 5.69 10.06 2.36
C ILE A 78 4.67 9.34 1.49
N ILE A 79 5.14 8.45 0.63
CA ILE A 79 4.29 7.63 -0.24
C ILE A 79 4.45 6.15 0.06
N ALA A 80 3.35 5.42 -0.05
CA ALA A 80 3.33 3.96 0.04
C ALA A 80 3.69 3.31 -1.31
N GLY A 81 4.32 2.15 -1.23
CA GLY A 81 4.72 1.34 -2.37
C GLY A 81 5.34 0.02 -1.92
N TYR A 82 5.96 -0.67 -2.86
CA TYR A 82 6.65 -1.92 -2.62
C TYR A 82 8.14 -1.78 -2.87
N TRP A 83 8.94 -2.46 -2.06
CA TRP A 83 10.33 -2.74 -2.35
C TRP A 83 10.45 -4.10 -3.03
N ARG A 84 11.14 -4.14 -4.18
CA ARG A 84 11.46 -5.37 -4.90
C ARG A 84 12.75 -5.15 -5.68
N ASP A 85 13.64 -6.13 -5.69
CA ASP A 85 14.89 -6.10 -6.47
C ASP A 85 15.70 -4.80 -6.31
N ALA A 86 15.86 -4.36 -5.06
CA ALA A 86 16.55 -3.11 -4.67
C ALA A 86 15.91 -1.82 -5.23
N LYS A 87 14.63 -1.85 -5.60
CA LYS A 87 13.89 -0.71 -6.12
C LYS A 87 12.58 -0.51 -5.36
N PHE A 88 12.24 0.75 -5.16
CA PHE A 88 10.92 1.14 -4.70
C PHE A 88 9.98 1.38 -5.90
N ILE A 89 8.82 0.75 -5.85
CA ILE A 89 7.74 0.83 -6.82
C ILE A 89 6.55 1.47 -6.11
N ALA A 90 6.15 2.69 -6.51
CA ALA A 90 5.01 3.36 -5.86
C ALA A 90 3.69 2.62 -6.18
N LEU A 91 2.73 2.64 -5.26
CA LEU A 91 1.41 2.00 -5.49
C LEU A 91 0.75 2.48 -6.79
N GLY A 92 0.83 3.78 -7.09
CA GLY A 92 0.28 4.35 -8.33
C GLY A 92 0.96 3.86 -9.62
N GLN A 93 2.10 3.19 -9.54
CA GLN A 93 2.83 2.63 -10.68
C GLN A 93 2.49 1.15 -10.93
N LEU A 94 1.81 0.48 -9.99
CA LEU A 94 1.49 -0.95 -10.12
C LEU A 94 0.61 -1.25 -11.32
N THR A 95 -0.28 -0.33 -11.70
CA THR A 95 -1.15 -0.46 -12.88
C THR A 95 -0.39 -0.41 -14.20
N GLN A 96 0.89 0.02 -14.18
CA GLN A 96 1.75 0.11 -15.36
C GLN A 96 2.81 -0.99 -15.42
N MET A 97 2.83 -1.92 -14.44
CA MET A 97 3.82 -3.00 -14.44
C MET A 97 3.45 -4.09 -15.46
N PRO A 98 4.43 -4.57 -16.26
CA PRO A 98 4.25 -5.77 -17.06
C PRO A 98 3.92 -6.96 -16.15
N LEU A 99 2.89 -7.73 -16.50
CA LEU A 99 2.43 -8.89 -15.73
C LEU A 99 3.31 -10.14 -15.95
N ASP A 100 4.27 -10.05 -16.87
CA ASP A 100 5.02 -11.13 -17.50
C ASP A 100 6.54 -11.07 -17.28
N ALA A 101 7.00 -10.32 -16.26
CA ALA A 101 8.41 -10.17 -15.91
C ALA A 101 8.92 -11.18 -14.86
#